data_AF-A0A1E4FLT2-F1
#
_entry.id   AF-A0A1E4FLT2-F1
#
_cell.length_a   1.000
_cell.length_b   1.000
_cell.length_c   1.000
_cell.angle_alpha   90.00
_cell.angle_beta   90.00
_cell.angle_gamma   90.00
#
_symmetry.space_group_name_H-M   'P 1'
#
loop_
_entity.id
_entity.type
_entity.pdbx_description
1 polymer ?
#
loop_
_entity_poly.entity_id
_entity_poly.type
_entity_poly.pdbx_seq_one_letter_code
_entity_poly.pdbx_strand_id
1 'polypeptide(L)'
;METLAYSASLPAENAGDLDPAACRELGRHFESGESQILWLGFHAACAWALAGQADRALDAVDRLVVGGWDGEPSWLANHWALGGLADDPRFLAALDRLKKLKAPPG
;
A
#
# COMPACT_ATOMS: atom_id res chain seq x y z
N MET A 1 -22.87 -5.94 -17.54
CA MET A 1 -21.84 -5.89 -16.48
C MET A 1 -20.56 -5.46 -17.13
N GLU A 2 -20.17 -4.19 -17.00
CA GLU A 2 -18.89 -3.70 -17.48
C GLU A 2 -17.81 -4.17 -16.50
N THR A 3 -16.94 -5.08 -16.94
CA THR A 3 -15.71 -5.42 -16.23
C THR A 3 -14.76 -4.23 -16.33
N LEU A 4 -14.74 -3.37 -15.30
CA LEU A 4 -13.75 -2.31 -15.15
C LEU A 4 -12.42 -2.96 -14.71
N ALA A 5 -11.51 -3.14 -15.67
CA ALA A 5 -10.13 -3.52 -15.38
C ALA A 5 -9.32 -2.25 -15.08
N TYR A 6 -9.29 -1.83 -13.82
CA TYR A 6 -8.36 -0.80 -13.37
C TYR A 6 -6.99 -1.44 -13.14
N SER A 7 -6.10 -1.32 -14.11
CA SER A 7 -4.67 -1.55 -13.88
C SER A 7 -4.11 -0.35 -13.12
N ALA A 8 -3.69 -0.55 -11.88
CA ALA A 8 -2.89 0.42 -11.14
C ALA A 8 -1.48 -0.12 -10.95
N SER A 9 -0.50 0.69 -11.35
CA SER A 9 0.91 0.44 -11.10
C SER A 9 1.60 1.77 -10.82
N LEU A 10 2.63 1.74 -9.99
CA LEU A 10 3.54 2.88 -9.88
C LEU A 10 4.35 2.95 -11.18
N PRO A 11 4.43 4.11 -11.85
CA PRO A 11 5.30 4.31 -13.01
C PRO A 11 6.75 4.52 -12.55
N ALA A 12 7.26 3.61 -11.71
CA ALA A 12 8.61 3.61 -11.18
C ALA A 12 9.12 2.17 -11.04
N GLU A 13 10.39 1.98 -11.36
CA GLU A 13 11.07 0.69 -11.18
C GLU A 13 11.89 0.69 -9.88
N ASN A 14 12.36 1.85 -9.42
CA ASN A 14 13.17 2.05 -8.22
C ASN A 14 12.80 3.30 -7.42
N ALA A 15 13.29 3.35 -6.17
CA ALA A 15 13.15 4.53 -5.32
C ALA A 15 13.99 5.68 -5.89
N GLY A 16 13.35 6.83 -6.11
CA GLY A 16 13.98 8.02 -6.69
C GLY A 16 13.76 8.19 -8.18
N ASP A 17 13.11 7.23 -8.88
CA ASP A 17 12.74 7.40 -10.30
C ASP A 17 11.64 8.46 -10.50
N LEU A 18 10.78 8.62 -9.50
CA LEU A 18 9.69 9.60 -9.52
C LEU A 18 9.99 10.78 -8.62
N ASP A 19 9.68 11.98 -9.14
CA ASP A 19 9.69 13.20 -8.35
C ASP A 19 8.72 13.06 -7.15
N PRO A 20 9.11 13.51 -5.93
CA PRO A 20 8.26 13.42 -4.76
C PRO A 20 6.88 14.07 -4.92
N ALA A 21 6.73 15.11 -5.76
CA ALA A 21 5.43 15.70 -6.06
C ALA A 21 4.55 14.77 -6.90
N ALA A 22 5.12 14.11 -7.91
CA ALA A 22 4.41 13.10 -8.70
C ALA A 22 3.95 11.93 -7.81
N CYS A 23 4.81 11.47 -6.89
CA CYS A 23 4.44 10.46 -5.88
C CYS A 23 3.26 10.90 -5.01
N ARG A 24 3.20 12.18 -4.62
CA ARG A 24 2.06 12.72 -3.85
C ARG A 24 0.76 12.75 -4.67
N GLU A 25 0.84 13.11 -5.94
CA GLU A 25 -0.34 13.12 -6.82
C GLU A 25 -0.88 11.70 -7.03
N LEU A 26 0.01 10.73 -7.26
CA LEU A 26 -0.33 9.32 -7.33
C LEU A 26 -0.96 8.81 -6.03
N GLY A 27 -0.37 9.16 -4.88
CA GLY A 27 -0.92 8.78 -3.56
C GLY A 27 -2.35 9.27 -3.36
N ARG A 28 -2.65 10.53 -3.72
CA ARG A 28 -4.02 11.08 -3.68
C ARG A 28 -4.96 10.38 -4.65
N HIS A 29 -4.48 10.11 -5.87
CA HIS A 29 -5.27 9.44 -6.89
C HIS A 29 -5.69 8.04 -6.43
N PHE A 30 -4.74 7.23 -5.95
CA PHE A 30 -5.02 5.88 -5.47
C PHE A 30 -5.89 5.88 -4.21
N GLU A 31 -5.63 6.78 -3.26
CA GLU A 31 -6.45 6.93 -2.06
C GLU A 31 -7.91 7.28 -2.39
N SER A 32 -8.15 8.12 -3.40
CA SER A 32 -9.52 8.43 -3.82
C SER A 32 -10.27 7.22 -4.40
N GLY A 33 -9.54 6.29 -5.02
CA GLY A 33 -10.11 5.08 -5.61
C GLY A 33 -10.20 3.88 -4.65
N GLU A 34 -9.55 3.92 -3.48
CA GLU A 34 -9.48 2.78 -2.55
C GLU A 34 -10.86 2.31 -2.07
N SER A 35 -11.81 3.25 -1.99
CA SER A 35 -13.21 2.98 -1.62
C SER A 35 -13.96 2.09 -2.62
N GLN A 36 -13.51 2.08 -3.88
CA GLN A 36 -14.08 1.26 -4.95
C GLN A 36 -13.25 -0.01 -5.18
N ILE A 37 -11.93 0.10 -5.05
CA ILE A 37 -10.99 -0.98 -5.30
C ILE A 37 -9.94 -0.98 -4.19
N LEU A 38 -10.09 -1.89 -3.24
CA LEU A 38 -9.22 -2.00 -2.07
C LEU A 38 -7.73 -2.17 -2.45
N TRP A 39 -7.44 -2.82 -3.58
CA TRP A 39 -6.08 -2.95 -4.13
C TRP A 39 -5.37 -1.60 -4.35
N LEU A 40 -6.11 -0.50 -4.57
CA LEU A 40 -5.52 0.83 -4.72
C LEU A 40 -4.90 1.34 -3.42
N GLY A 41 -5.36 0.87 -2.25
CA GLY A 41 -4.72 1.20 -0.96
C GLY A 41 -3.26 0.74 -0.89
N PHE A 42 -2.92 -0.38 -1.54
CA PHE A 42 -1.53 -0.83 -1.67
C PHE A 42 -0.67 0.17 -2.46
N HIS A 43 -1.18 0.63 -3.61
CA HIS A 43 -0.47 1.61 -4.44
C HIS A 43 -0.39 2.99 -3.77
N ALA A 44 -1.43 3.37 -3.03
CA ALA A 44 -1.44 4.58 -2.22
C ALA A 44 -0.33 4.54 -1.16
N ALA A 45 -0.22 3.44 -0.41
CA ALA A 45 0.84 3.25 0.58
C ALA A 45 2.23 3.40 -0.02
N CYS A 46 2.50 2.72 -1.14
CA CYS A 46 3.78 2.81 -1.83
C CYS A 46 4.07 4.24 -2.35
N ALA A 47 3.09 4.91 -2.95
CA ALA A 47 3.27 6.28 -3.44
C ALA A 47 3.55 7.27 -2.30
N TRP A 48 2.87 7.12 -1.15
CA TRP A 48 3.14 7.95 0.03
C TRP A 48 4.51 7.71 0.64
N ALA A 49 4.97 6.46 0.67
CA ALA A 49 6.31 6.11 1.14
C ALA A 49 7.40 6.76 0.28
N LEU A 50 7.26 6.69 -1.06
CA LEU A 50 8.18 7.35 -2.00
C LEU A 50 8.13 8.87 -1.94
N ALA A 51 6.98 9.44 -1.57
CA ALA A 51 6.84 10.87 -1.33
C ALA A 51 7.49 11.33 0.00
N GLY A 52 8.05 10.42 0.80
CA GLY A 52 8.59 10.70 2.13
C GLY A 52 7.52 10.95 3.20
N GLN A 53 6.25 10.59 2.93
CA GLN A 53 5.14 10.76 3.86
C GLN A 53 4.84 9.44 4.58
N ALA A 54 5.73 9.06 5.50
CA ALA A 54 5.66 7.81 6.25
C ALA A 54 4.32 7.62 6.97
N ASP A 55 3.84 8.62 7.71
CA ASP A 55 2.55 8.53 8.41
C ASP A 55 1.38 8.20 7.48
N ARG A 56 1.30 8.87 6.32
CA ARG A 56 0.23 8.62 5.35
C ARG A 56 0.34 7.24 4.72
N ALA A 57 1.56 6.78 4.47
CA ALA A 57 1.78 5.44 3.96
C ALA A 57 1.30 4.39 4.97
N LEU A 58 1.62 4.58 6.26
CA LEU A 58 1.19 3.71 7.35
C LEU A 58 -0.34 3.72 7.52
N ASP A 59 -0.99 4.89 7.43
CA ASP A 59 -2.45 4.99 7.47
C ASP A 59 -3.11 4.29 6.26
N ALA A 60 -2.48 4.32 5.08
CA ALA A 60 -2.96 3.57 3.92
C ALA A 60 -2.80 2.05 4.12
N VAL A 61 -1.67 1.59 4.69
CA VAL A 61 -1.48 0.16 5.02
C VAL A 61 -2.49 -0.30 6.07
N ASP A 62 -2.75 0.48 7.11
CA ASP A 62 -3.72 0.12 8.13
C ASP A 62 -5.14 -0.01 7.55
N ARG A 63 -5.56 0.96 6.73
CA ARG A 63 -6.83 0.90 6.00
C ARG A 63 -6.92 -0.32 5.09
N LEU A 64 -5.84 -0.65 4.38
CA LEU A 64 -5.77 -1.83 3.51
C LEU A 64 -6.01 -3.12 4.30
N VAL A 65 -5.35 -3.27 5.45
CA VAL A 65 -5.48 -4.44 6.32
C VAL A 65 -6.87 -4.50 6.98
N VAL A 66 -7.39 -3.38 7.48
CA VAL A 66 -8.74 -3.28 8.07
C VAL A 66 -9.82 -3.55 7.03
N GLY A 67 -9.61 -3.13 5.79
CA GLY A 67 -10.51 -3.37 4.66
C GLY A 67 -10.61 -4.84 4.23
N GLY A 68 -9.79 -5.73 4.80
CA GLY A 68 -9.83 -7.16 4.49
C GLY A 68 -9.12 -7.49 3.18
N TRP A 69 -8.01 -6.80 2.88
CA TRP A 69 -7.24 -7.04 1.67
C TRP A 69 -6.75 -8.49 1.58
N ASP A 70 -6.99 -9.12 0.44
CA ASP A 70 -6.68 -10.55 0.22
C ASP A 70 -5.24 -10.78 -0.29
N GLY A 71 -4.42 -9.74 -0.42
CA GLY A 71 -3.01 -9.88 -0.82
C GLY A 71 -2.12 -10.47 0.29
N GLU A 72 -0.93 -10.94 -0.08
CA GLU A 72 -0.03 -11.55 0.90
C GLU A 72 0.71 -10.49 1.74
N PRO A 73 0.93 -10.73 3.05
CA PRO A 73 1.77 -9.87 3.88
C PRO A 73 3.19 -9.69 3.33
N SER A 74 3.73 -10.71 2.67
CA SER A 74 5.03 -10.67 2.02
C SER A 74 5.10 -9.64 0.90
N TRP A 75 3.98 -9.33 0.23
CA TRP A 75 3.93 -8.34 -0.83
C TRP A 75 4.14 -6.94 -0.28
N LEU A 76 3.62 -6.63 0.92
CA LEU A 76 3.90 -5.38 1.63
C LEU A 76 5.34 -5.37 2.15
N ALA A 77 5.76 -6.45 2.84
CA ALA A 77 7.06 -6.52 3.49
C ALA A 77 8.25 -6.45 2.52
N ASN A 78 8.11 -7.03 1.32
CA ASN A 78 9.18 -7.10 0.32
C ASN A 78 9.07 -6.00 -0.74
N HIS A 79 8.06 -5.12 -0.69
CA HIS A 79 7.94 -4.08 -1.69
C HIS A 79 9.04 -3.03 -1.50
N TRP A 80 9.87 -2.84 -2.51
CA TRP A 80 10.99 -1.90 -2.48
C TRP A 80 10.56 -0.47 -2.08
N ALA A 81 9.37 -0.04 -2.53
CA ALA A 81 8.84 1.29 -2.20
C ALA A 81 8.49 1.47 -0.71
N LEU A 82 8.19 0.37 -0.01
CA LEU A 82 7.89 0.36 1.43
C LEU A 82 9.12 0.05 2.27
N GLY A 83 10.30 -0.13 1.66
CA GLY A 83 11.53 -0.46 2.37
C GLY A 83 11.89 0.55 3.47
N GLY A 84 11.56 1.83 3.27
CA GLY A 84 11.76 2.88 4.29
C GLY A 84 10.86 2.76 5.53
N LEU A 85 9.83 1.91 5.49
CA LEU A 85 8.86 1.67 6.57
C LEU A 85 9.03 0.29 7.21
N ALA A 86 9.95 -0.54 6.71
CA ALA A 86 10.10 -1.93 7.13
C ALA A 86 10.40 -2.07 8.64
N ASP A 87 11.12 -1.11 9.21
CA ASP A 87 11.47 -1.05 10.63
C ASP A 87 10.43 -0.28 11.48
N ASP A 88 9.37 0.26 10.88
CA ASP A 88 8.35 1.03 11.60
C ASP A 88 7.44 0.09 12.40
N PRO A 89 7.25 0.33 13.72
CA PRO A 89 6.42 -0.53 14.56
C PRO A 89 4.96 -0.58 14.10
N ARG A 90 4.41 0.49 13.52
CA ARG A 90 3.04 0.51 12.97
C ARG A 90 2.95 -0.40 11.74
N PHE A 91 3.98 -0.40 10.89
CA PHE A 91 4.04 -1.27 9.72
C PHE A 91 4.11 -2.75 10.12
N LEU A 92 5.01 -3.09 11.06
CA LEU A 92 5.14 -4.44 11.58
C LEU A 92 3.85 -4.95 12.23
N ALA A 93 3.16 -4.09 12.99
CA ALA A 93 1.87 -4.43 13.60
C ALA A 93 0.78 -4.70 12.54
N ALA A 94 0.74 -3.91 11.46
CA ALA A 94 -0.20 -4.12 10.36
C ALA A 94 0.08 -5.44 9.62
N LEU A 95 1.35 -5.78 9.39
CA LEU A 95 1.75 -7.06 8.81
C LEU A 95 1.37 -8.26 9.69
N ASP A 96 1.60 -8.17 11.00
CA ASP A 96 1.20 -9.21 11.96
C ASP A 96 -0.31 -9.40 11.97
N ARG A 97 -1.08 -8.31 11.94
CA ARG A 97 -2.54 -8.35 11.83
C ARG A 97 -2.99 -9.06 10.55
N LEU A 98 -2.42 -8.71 9.41
CA LEU A 98 -2.76 -9.34 8.13
C LEU A 98 -2.40 -10.84 8.13
N LYS A 99 -1.26 -11.22 8.71
CA LYS A 99 -0.88 -12.63 8.90
C LYS A 99 -1.89 -13.39 9.75
N LYS A 100 -2.35 -12.80 10.85
CA LYS A 100 -3.37 -13.40 11.73
C LYS A 100 -4.73 -13.56 11.05
N LEU A 101 -5.13 -12.60 10.21
CA LEU A 101 -6.36 -12.69 9.42
C LEU A 101 -6.30 -13.81 8.38
N LYS A 102 -5.10 -14.14 7.88
CA LYS A 102 -4.88 -15.19 6.89
C LYS A 102 -4.47 -16.55 7.46
N ALA A 103 -4.10 -16.61 8.75
CA ALA A 103 -3.84 -17.88 9.40
C ALA A 103 -5.14 -18.71 9.40
N PRO A 104 -5.12 -19.99 8.96
CA PRO A 104 -6.30 -20.83 9.02
C PRO A 104 -6.75 -20.98 10.49
N PRO A 105 -8.06 -21.06 10.77
CA PRO A 105 -8.52 -21.47 12.08
C PRO A 105 -7.96 -22.87 12.34
N GLY A 106 -7.20 -23.02 13.42
CA GLY A 106 -6.68 -24.30 13.89
C GLY A 106 -7.78 -25.24 14.35
#